data_AF-A0A7K9IT75-F1
#
_entry.id   AF-A0A7K9IT75-F1
#
_cell.length_a   1.000
_cell.length_b   1.000
_cell.length_c   1.000
_cell.angle_alpha   90.00
_cell.angle_beta   90.00
_cell.angle_gamma   90.00
#
_symmetry.space_group_name_H-M   'P 1'
#
loop_
_entity.id
_entity.type
_entity.pdbx_description
1 polymer ?
#
loop_
_entity_poly.entity_id
_entity_poly.type
_entity_poly.pdbx_seq_one_letter_code
_entity_poly.pdbx_strand_id
1 'polypeptide(L)' 'QVAIKKISLLRESSNELCVNEIQVMRDNKNTNLVSYVDSYLVDEELWLVMEYMDGGSLQDIIRETHMAEGEIAAVSRE' A
#
# COMPACT_ATOMS: atom_id res chain seq x y z
N GLN A 1 -0.28 14.56 5.45
CA GLN A 1 -0.50 14.36 4.00
C GLN A 1 -0.99 12.93 3.81
N VAL A 2 -1.68 12.59 2.72
CA VAL A 2 -2.23 11.24 2.47
C VAL A 2 -1.94 10.79 1.04
N ALA A 3 -1.90 9.48 0.83
CA ALA A 3 -1.86 8.86 -0.51
C ALA A 3 -3.26 8.42 -0.91
N ILE A 4 -3.61 8.57 -2.20
CA ILE A 4 -4.87 8.06 -2.77
C ILE A 4 -4.56 7.04 -3.86
N LYS A 5 -4.95 5.79 -3.65
CA LYS A 5 -4.90 4.73 -4.67
C LYS A 5 -6.27 4.61 -5.33
N LYS A 6 -6.35 4.84 -6.64
CA LYS A 6 -7.58 4.71 -7.42
C LYS A 6 -7.61 3.37 -8.13
N ILE A 7 -8.73 2.67 -8.02
CA ILE A 7 -8.89 1.34 -8.61
C ILE A 7 -10.21 1.30 -9.39
N SER A 8 -10.11 1.01 -10.68
CA SER A 8 -11.29 0.85 -11.54
C SER A 8 -12.00 -0.47 -11.23
N LEU A 9 -13.32 -0.41 -11.00
CA LEU A 9 -14.14 -1.58 -10.68
C LEU A 9 -14.75 -2.26 -11.93
N LEU A 10 -14.32 -1.85 -13.13
CA LEU A 10 -14.84 -2.36 -14.40
C LEU A 10 -14.47 -3.84 -14.68
N ARG A 11 -13.64 -4.46 -13.83
CA ARG A 11 -13.22 -5.86 -13.94
C ARG A 11 -13.65 -6.62 -12.68
N GLU A 12 -14.51 -7.62 -12.82
CA GLU A 12 -15.04 -8.41 -11.68
C GLU A 12 -13.93 -9.02 -10.81
N SER A 13 -12.85 -9.53 -11.41
CA SER A 13 -11.70 -10.06 -10.67
C SER A 13 -10.96 -9.02 -9.82
N SER A 14 -11.10 -7.73 -10.15
CA SER A 14 -10.50 -6.63 -9.38
C SER A 14 -11.32 -6.29 -8.14
N ASN A 15 -12.62 -6.61 -8.13
CA ASN A 15 -13.52 -6.27 -7.01
C ASN A 15 -13.23 -7.13 -5.78
N GLU A 16 -13.09 -8.45 -5.95
CA GLU A 16 -12.73 -9.35 -4.84
C GLU A 16 -11.35 -9.01 -4.24
N LEU A 17 -10.37 -8.72 -5.10
CA LEU A 17 -9.03 -8.30 -4.67
C LEU A 17 -9.07 -6.97 -3.90
N CYS A 18 -9.86 -6.00 -4.35
CA CYS A 18 -10.04 -4.72 -3.65
C CYS A 18 -10.68 -4.89 -2.27
N VAL A 19 -11.72 -5.72 -2.17
CA VAL A 19 -12.39 -6.01 -0.91
C VAL A 19 -11.42 -6.66 0.07
N ASN A 20 -10.62 -7.61 -0.42
CA ASN A 20 -9.59 -8.26 0.39
C ASN A 20 -8.53 -7.26 0.86
N GLU A 21 -8.06 -6.36 -0.02
CA GLU A 21 -7.10 -5.30 0.35
C GLU A 21 -7.65 -4.40 1.47
N ILE A 22 -8.89 -3.92 1.36
CA ILE A 22 -9.52 -3.10 2.41
C ILE A 22 -9.65 -3.89 3.71
N GLN A 23 -10.12 -5.14 3.65
CA GLN A 23 -10.37 -5.94 4.85
C GLN A 23 -9.05 -6.23 5.60
N VAL A 24 -8.01 -6.65 4.87
CA VAL A 24 -6.69 -6.89 5.46
C VAL A 24 -6.15 -5.62 6.12
N MET A 25 -6.24 -4.45 5.46
CA MET A 25 -5.69 -3.22 6.01
C MET A 25 -6.54 -2.63 7.16
N ARG A 26 -7.87 -2.82 7.16
CA ARG A 26 -8.74 -2.36 8.27
C ARG A 26 -8.53 -3.18 9.53
N ASP A 27 -8.42 -4.50 9.39
CA ASP A 27 -8.39 -5.42 10.52
C ASP A 27 -6.97 -5.54 11.11
N ASN A 28 -5.92 -5.23 10.34
CA ASN A 28 -4.53 -5.31 10.78
C ASN A 28 -3.90 -3.93 10.95
N LYS A 29 -3.83 -3.46 12.21
CA LYS A 29 -3.06 -2.28 12.57
C LYS A 29 -1.71 -2.71 13.14
N ASN A 30 -0.64 -2.46 12.37
CA ASN A 30 0.74 -2.76 12.74
C ASN A 30 1.64 -1.62 12.24
N THR A 31 2.71 -1.30 12.97
CA THR A 31 3.65 -0.23 12.62
C THR A 31 4.35 -0.45 11.27
N ASN A 32 4.49 -1.70 10.81
CA ASN A 32 5.17 -2.06 9.57
C ASN A 32 4.19 -2.32 8.41
N LEU A 33 2.89 -2.06 8.62
CA LEU A 33 1.88 -2.12 7.57
C LEU A 33 1.39 -0.71 7.26
N VAL A 34 1.25 -0.41 5.97
CA VAL A 34 0.70 0.86 5.50
C VAL A 34 -0.71 1.03 6.08
N SER A 35 -0.92 2.11 6.81
CA SER A 35 -2.14 2.41 7.51
C SER A 35 -3.25 2.81 6.54
N TYR A 36 -4.37 2.10 6.61
CA TYR A 36 -5.62 2.49 5.96
C TYR A 36 -6.33 3.58 6.77
N VAL A 37 -6.85 4.59 6.07
CA VAL A 37 -7.64 5.67 6.66
C VAL A 37 -9.12 5.51 6.34
N ASP A 38 -9.48 5.53 5.05
CA ASP A 38 -10.87 5.43 4.59
C ASP A 38 -10.94 5.03 3.11
N SER A 39 -12.15 4.81 2.58
CA SER A 39 -12.38 4.47 1.18
C SER A 39 -13.69 5.06 0.64
N TYR A 40 -13.66 5.50 -0.61
CA TYR A 40 -14.80 6.14 -1.28
C TYR A 40 -15.05 5.51 -2.65
N LEU A 41 -16.31 5.45 -3.06
CA LEU A 41 -16.70 5.10 -4.42
C LEU A 41 -17.00 6.40 -5.18
N VAL A 42 -16.24 6.68 -6.25
CA VAL A 42 -16.34 7.89 -7.06
C VAL A 42 -16.27 7.50 -8.53
N ASP A 43 -17.30 7.82 -9.32
CA ASP A 43 -17.33 7.58 -10.78
C ASP A 43 -16.88 6.15 -11.20
N GLU A 44 -17.40 5.13 -10.51
CA GLU A 44 -17.07 3.69 -10.71
C GLU A 44 -15.62 3.30 -10.36
N GLU A 45 -14.89 4.19 -9.70
CA GLU A 45 -13.59 3.92 -9.10
C GLU A 45 -13.68 3.83 -7.58
N LEU A 46 -13.00 2.83 -7.03
CA LEU A 46 -12.74 2.76 -5.60
C LEU A 46 -11.47 3.56 -5.29
N TRP A 47 -11.59 4.55 -4.42
CA TRP A 47 -10.49 5.37 -3.94
C TRP A 47 -10.15 4.93 -2.53
N LEU A 48 -8.91 4.50 -2.32
CA LEU A 48 -8.38 4.16 -0.99
C LEU A 48 -7.54 5.31 -0.48
N VAL A 49 -7.89 5.83 0.70
CA VAL A 49 -7.10 6.83 1.42
C VAL A 49 -6.18 6.10 2.39
N MET A 50 -4.89 6.30 2.22
CA MET A 50 -3.83 5.60 2.96
C MET A 50 -2.82 6.60 3.49
N GLU A 51 -2.01 6.18 4.46
CA GLU A 51 -0.86 6.99 4.87
C GLU A 51 0.09 7.23 3.69
N TYR A 52 0.74 8.40 3.72
CA TYR A 52 1.70 8.77 2.70
C TYR A 52 3.11 8.37 3.14
N MET A 53 3.74 7.49 2.38
CA MET A 53 5.12 7.04 2.58
C MET A 53 6.06 7.94 1.76
N ASP A 54 6.69 8.91 2.40
CA ASP A 54 7.55 9.92 1.77
C ASP A 54 8.92 9.38 1.33
N GLY A 55 9.36 8.24 1.90
CA GLY A 55 10.61 7.56 1.55
C GLY A 55 10.65 6.86 0.19
N GLY A 56 9.54 6.83 -0.56
CA GLY A 56 9.46 6.15 -1.86
C GLY A 56 9.42 4.63 -1.73
N SER A 57 9.72 3.92 -2.83
CA SER A 57 9.66 2.46 -2.86
C SER A 57 11.02 1.81 -2.65
N LEU A 58 11.04 0.65 -2.00
CA LEU A 58 12.26 -0.17 -1.89
C LEU A 58 12.81 -0.58 -3.27
N GLN A 59 11.93 -0.70 -4.27
CA GLN A 59 12.33 -1.01 -5.65
C GLN A 59 13.26 0.08 -6.22
N ASP A 60 12.99 1.35 -5.95
CA ASP A 60 13.80 2.46 -6.43
C ASP A 60 15.19 2.42 -5.78
N ILE A 61 15.26 2.15 -4.47
CA ILE A 61 16.52 2.02 -3.74
C ILE A 61 17.38 0.88 -4.30
N ILE A 62 16.79 -0.29 -4.52
CA ILE A 62 17.51 -1.48 -5.06
C ILE A 62 18.02 -1.23 -6.49
N ARG A 63 17.32 -0.40 -7.27
CA ARG A 63 17.74 -0.06 -8.64
C ARG A 63 18.92 0.91 -8.66
N GLU A 64 18.96 1.84 -7.72
CA GLU A 64 19.95 2.93 -7.72
C GLU A 64 21.19 2.63 -6.89
N THR A 65 21.07 1.74 -5.89
CA THR A 65 22.13 1.50 -4.90
C THR A 65 22.25 0.01 -4.53
N HIS A 66 23.45 -0.39 -4.11
CA HIS A 66 23.66 -1.69 -3.47
C HIS A 66 23.49 -1.54 -1.97
N MET A 67 22.52 -2.26 -1.40
CA MET A 67 22.26 -2.26 0.03
C MET A 67 23.31 -3.09 0.76
N ALA A 68 23.78 -2.59 1.90
CA ALA A 68 24.62 -3.36 2.81
C ALA A 68 23.79 -4.47 3.50
N GLU A 69 24.45 -5.56 3.92
CA GLU A 69 23.77 -6.68 4.59
C GLU A 69 22.95 -6.23 5.82
N GLY A 70 23.45 -5.24 6.57
CA GLY A 70 22.74 -4.68 7.72
C GLY A 70 21.42 -3.98 7.34
N GLU A 71 21.37 -3.32 6.19
CA GLU A 71 20.17 -2.64 5.67
C GLU A 71 19.15 -3.67 5.17
N ILE A 72 19.62 -4.71 4.46
CA ILE A 72 18.80 -5.84 4.03
C ILE A 72 18.19 -6.55 5.24
N ALA A 73 19.00 -6.80 6.27
CA ALA A 73 18.55 -7.46 7.50
C ALA A 73 17.54 -6.60 8.27
N ALA A 74 17.69 -5.28 8.26
CA ALA A 74 16.70 -4.37 8.85
C ALA A 74 15.37 -4.47 8.11
N VAL A 75 15.35 -4.34 6.78
CA VAL A 75 14.12 -4.47 5.98
C VAL A 75 13.45 -5.84 6.15
N SER A 76 14.24 -6.91 6.28
CA SER A 76 13.70 -8.27 6.44
C SER A 76 13.11 -8.55 7.82
N ARG A 77 13.47 -7.74 8.84
CA ARG A 77 12.99 -7.89 10.21
C ARG A 77 11.67 -7.15 10.42
N GLU A 78 11.50 -6.01 9.76
CA GLU A 78 10.27 -5.23 9.81
C GLU A 78 9.11 -5.94 9.10
#